data_AF-A0A1S1U300-F1
#
_entry.id   AF-A0A1S1U300-F1
#
_cell.length_a   1.000
_cell.length_b   1.000
_cell.length_c   1.000
_cell.angle_alpha   90.00
_cell.angle_beta   90.00
_cell.angle_gamma   90.00
#
_symmetry.space_group_name_H-M   'P 1'
#
loop_
_entity.id
_entity.type
_entity.pdbx_description
1 polymer ?
#
loop_
_entity_poly.entity_id
_entity_poly.type
_entity_poly.pdbx_seq_one_letter_code
_entity_poly.pdbx_strand_id
1 'polypeptide(L)' 'MAKPDQPEKASFLYSLRAVVWSFTGLRRKSDFDTDSAKLNPVHIVIAGFLVVACLIGILISIVKFVVL' A
#
# COMPACT_ATOMS: atom_id res chain seq x y z
N MET A 1 -35.38 -21.98 -0.41
CA MET A 1 -35.26 -20.51 -0.57
C MET A 1 -33.95 -20.06 0.06
N ALA A 2 -32.93 -19.78 -0.76
CA ALA A 2 -31.80 -18.93 -0.41
C ALA A 2 -31.34 -18.30 -1.73
N LYS A 3 -31.39 -16.97 -1.79
CA LYS A 3 -31.23 -16.13 -2.98
C LYS A 3 -29.74 -16.10 -3.37
N PRO A 4 -29.38 -16.10 -4.66
CA PRO A 4 -27.99 -15.91 -5.05
C PRO A 4 -27.60 -14.48 -4.67
N ASP A 5 -26.68 -14.34 -3.71
CA ASP A 5 -26.10 -13.06 -3.34
C ASP A 5 -25.42 -12.48 -4.59
N GLN A 6 -26.03 -11.43 -5.09
CA GLN A 6 -25.61 -10.69 -6.26
C GLN A 6 -24.16 -10.25 -6.07
N PRO A 7 -23.30 -10.35 -7.09
CA PRO A 7 -21.98 -9.74 -7.02
C PRO A 7 -22.20 -8.24 -6.88
N GLU A 8 -22.00 -7.69 -5.67
CA GLU A 8 -21.87 -6.24 -5.52
C GLU A 8 -20.76 -5.83 -6.45
N LYS A 9 -21.16 -5.15 -7.54
CA LYS A 9 -20.30 -4.72 -8.64
C LYS A 9 -19.01 -4.21 -8.01
N ALA A 10 -17.89 -4.86 -8.30
CA ALA A 10 -16.58 -4.39 -7.87
C ALA A 10 -16.45 -2.95 -8.36
N SER A 11 -16.75 -2.01 -7.48
CA SER A 11 -16.90 -0.62 -7.87
C SER A 11 -15.54 -0.15 -8.34
N PHE A 12 -15.48 0.62 -9.42
CA PHE A 12 -14.23 1.21 -9.89
C PHE A 12 -13.50 1.96 -8.77
N LEU A 13 -14.28 2.50 -7.82
CA LEU A 13 -13.81 3.11 -6.59
C LEU A 13 -13.21 2.11 -5.59
N TYR A 14 -13.68 0.87 -5.53
CA TYR A 14 -13.06 -0.21 -4.74
C TYR A 14 -11.70 -0.62 -5.32
N SER A 15 -11.61 -0.73 -6.64
CA SER A 15 -10.35 -1.01 -7.33
C SER A 15 -9.35 0.13 -7.15
N LEU A 16 -9.79 1.38 -7.25
CA LEU A 16 -8.94 2.54 -7.02
C LEU A 16 -8.48 2.63 -5.56
N ARG A 17 -9.39 2.38 -4.61
CA ARG A 17 -9.09 2.36 -3.16
C ARG A 17 -8.16 1.20 -2.78
N ALA A 18 -8.27 0.07 -3.46
CA ALA A 18 -7.33 -1.04 -3.33
C ALA A 18 -5.94 -0.68 -3.88
N VAL A 19 -5.87 -0.02 -5.04
CA VAL A 19 -4.60 0.42 -5.65
C VAL A 19 -3.89 1.42 -4.74
N VAL A 20 -4.61 2.40 -4.18
CA VAL A 20 -4.03 3.38 -3.25
C VAL A 20 -3.56 2.71 -1.95
N TRP A 21 -4.29 1.72 -1.42
CA TRP A 21 -3.83 0.98 -0.25
C TRP A 21 -2.59 0.12 -0.53
N SER A 22 -2.43 -0.35 -1.77
CA SER A 22 -1.23 -1.07 -2.23
C SER A 22 0.02 -0.19 -2.28
N PHE A 23 -0.09 1.11 -2.57
CA PHE A 23 1.06 2.03 -2.55
C PHE A 23 1.55 2.35 -1.13
N THR A 24 0.65 2.30 -0.14
CA THR A 24 1.00 2.55 1.27
C THR A 24 1.56 1.33 1.99
N GLY A 25 1.48 0.12 1.40
CA GLY A 25 2.12 -1.09 1.92
C GLY A 25 1.63 -1.61 3.28
N LEU A 26 0.59 -1.04 3.90
CA LEU A 26 0.15 -1.37 5.26
C LEU A 26 -1.14 -2.19 5.33
N ARG A 27 -1.36 -3.11 4.38
CA ARG A 27 -2.48 -4.06 4.48
C ARG A 27 -2.04 -5.52 4.59
N ARG A 28 -1.44 -5.86 5.75
CA ARG A 28 -1.71 -7.13 6.45
C ARG A 28 -1.16 -7.10 7.88
N LYS A 29 -1.90 -6.50 8.81
CA LYS A 29 -1.76 -6.74 10.25
C LYS A 29 -2.54 -7.99 10.68
N SER A 30 -2.61 -9.03 9.83
CA SER A 30 -3.45 -10.22 10.09
C SER A 30 -2.63 -11.48 10.39
N ASP A 31 -1.35 -11.49 10.06
CA ASP A 31 -0.45 -12.62 10.38
C ASP A 31 0.56 -12.22 11.46
N PHE A 32 0.31 -11.10 12.15
CA PHE A 32 1.19 -10.52 13.17
C PHE A 32 1.10 -11.22 14.53
N ASP A 33 0.08 -12.05 14.79
CA ASP A 33 -0.11 -12.70 16.10
C ASP A 33 0.50 -14.11 16.20
N THR A 34 0.88 -14.74 15.09
CA THR A 34 1.46 -16.11 15.13
C THR A 34 2.97 -16.15 14.90
N ASP A 35 3.57 -15.13 14.26
CA ASP A 35 5.01 -15.15 13.87
C ASP A 35 5.81 -13.91 14.31
N SER A 36 5.29 -13.16 15.29
CA SER A 36 5.89 -11.94 15.87
C SER A 36 7.24 -12.17 16.57
N ALA A 37 7.71 -13.41 16.68
CA ALA A 37 8.97 -13.77 17.32
C ALA A 37 10.18 -13.73 16.38
N LYS A 38 10.01 -13.65 15.05
CA LYS A 38 11.14 -13.90 14.11
C LYS A 38 11.40 -12.82 13.05
N LEU A 39 10.46 -11.91 12.78
CA LEU A 39 10.65 -10.82 11.82
C LEU A 39 11.04 -9.52 12.53
N ASN A 40 12.31 -9.14 12.41
CA ASN A 40 12.88 -7.97 13.07
C ASN A 40 12.19 -6.67 12.57
N PRO A 41 11.49 -5.92 13.43
CA PRO A 41 10.67 -4.76 13.05
C PRO A 41 11.48 -3.64 12.37
N VAL A 42 12.79 -3.63 12.54
CA VAL A 42 13.74 -2.73 11.87
C VAL A 42 13.63 -2.81 10.34
N HIS A 43 13.42 -4.00 9.77
CA HIS A 43 13.35 -4.16 8.32
C HIS A 43 12.12 -3.45 7.71
N ILE A 44 11.01 -3.43 8.46
CA ILE A 44 9.77 -2.75 8.06
C ILE A 44 9.97 -1.23 8.07
N VAL A 45 10.71 -0.72 9.06
CA VAL A 45 11.03 0.71 9.17
C VAL A 45 11.93 1.16 8.01
N ILE A 46 12.97 0.38 7.69
CA ILE A 46 13.86 0.67 6.56
C ILE A 46 13.10 0.62 5.23
N ALA A 47 12.27 -0.41 5.02
CA ALA A 47 11.46 -0.54 3.82
C ALA A 47 10.49 0.63 3.65
N GLY A 48 9.82 1.05 4.72
CA GLY A 48 8.94 2.22 4.70
C GLY A 48 9.69 3.51 4.35
N PHE A 49 10.88 3.70 4.91
CA PHE A 49 11.69 4.88 4.66
C PHE A 49 12.18 4.97 3.21
N LEU A 50 12.54 3.83 2.62
CA LEU A 50 13.00 3.72 1.23
C LEU A 50 11.89 4.10 0.24
N VAL A 51 10.64 3.67 0.50
CA VAL A 51 9.46 4.03 -0.30
C VAL A 51 9.19 5.53 -0.23
N VAL A 52 9.27 6.12 0.97
CA VAL A 52 9.07 7.56 1.17
C VAL A 52 10.15 8.38 0.45
N ALA A 53 11.41 7.96 0.56
CA ALA A 53 12.53 8.62 -0.12
C ALA A 53 12.36 8.60 -1.65
N CYS A 54 11.96 7.45 -2.22
CA CYS A 54 11.66 7.35 -3.65
C CYS A 54 10.54 8.31 -4.07
N LEU A 55 9.45 8.39 -3.31
CA LEU A 55 8.32 9.28 -3.60
C LEU A 55 8.78 10.74 -3.66
N ILE A 56 9.53 11.17 -2.66
CA ILE A 56 10.09 12.54 -2.59
C ILE A 56 11.03 12.79 -3.77
N GLY A 57 11.91 11.83 -4.10
CA GLY A 57 12.81 11.93 -5.24
C GLY A 57 12.07 12.13 -6.57
N ILE A 58 10.97 11.39 -6.76
CA ILE A 58 10.12 11.52 -7.96
C ILE A 58 9.52 12.93 -8.04
N LEU A 59 8.95 13.46 -6.94
CA LEU A 59 8.40 14.82 -6.92
C LEU A 59 9.45 15.86 -7.28
N ILE A 60 10.63 15.78 -6.65
CA ILE A 60 11.72 16.73 -6.89
C ILE A 60 12.19 16.64 -8.34
N SER A 61 12.29 15.43 -8.90
CA SER A 61 12.67 15.21 -10.29
C SER A 61 11.68 15.88 -11.25
N ILE A 62 10.37 15.73 -11.02
CA ILE A 62 9.33 16.38 -11.82
C ILE A 62 9.44 17.91 -11.72
N VAL A 63 9.60 18.46 -10.51
CA VAL A 63 9.73 19.91 -10.31
C VAL A 63 10.97 20.43 -11.04
N LYS A 64 12.11 19.77 -10.90
CA LYS A 64 13.33 20.15 -11.61
C LYS A 64 13.14 20.06 -13.12
N PHE A 65 12.46 19.04 -13.62
CA PHE A 65 12.19 18.88 -15.04
C PHE A 65 11.26 19.98 -15.61
N VAL A 66 10.33 20.49 -14.81
CA VAL A 66 9.41 21.57 -15.22
C VAL A 66 10.06 22.96 -15.11
N VAL A 67 10.96 23.15 -14.14
CA VAL A 67 11.63 24.44 -13.89
C VAL A 67 12.85 24.65 -14.80
N LEU A 68 13.50 23.57 -15.24
CA LEU A 68 14.60 23.60 -16.21
C LEU A 68 14.07 23.84 -17.63
#